data_AF-A0AAD5RCI9-F1
#
_entry.id   AF-A0AAD5RCI9-F1
#
_cell.length_a   1.000
_cell.length_b   1.000
_cell.length_c   1.000
_cell.angle_alpha   90.00
_cell.angle_beta   90.00
_cell.angle_gamma   90.00
#
_symmetry.space_group_name_H-M   'P 1'
#
loop_
_entity.id
_entity.type
_entity.pdbx_description
1 polymer ?
#
loop_
_entity_poly.entity_id
_entity_poly.type
_entity_poly.pdbx_seq_one_letter_code
_entity_poly.pdbx_strand_id
1 'polypeptide(L)'
;MEKVNMRWTLLVGFFVSRFNLCLTACQWINGIRPNFSSKVEGNGLHRTLVVSITLASINRFSECRLLYEVDIPGGVYINVNSVNASLDEHTTVALHDFNPEATVAQSTSQKILIVVNAAFHKKFIISDTWKMPFMLRYHPAASHQSQSEAVVSMAPPDVFWIAIMITSYSTWTHVPGSEISPDIVWSRCHHHG
;
A
#
# COMPACT_ATOMS: atom_id res chain seq x y z
N MET A 1 -26.05 36.03 -34.74
CA MET A 1 -25.39 34.85 -35.31
C MET A 1 -24.02 34.74 -34.68
N GLU A 2 -23.91 33.91 -33.64
CA GLU A 2 -22.72 33.80 -32.80
C GLU A 2 -21.96 32.53 -33.19
N LYS A 3 -20.75 32.70 -33.75
CA LYS A 3 -19.85 31.60 -34.14
C LYS A 3 -19.17 31.06 -32.88
N VAL A 4 -19.79 30.07 -32.23
CA VAL A 4 -19.14 29.35 -31.12
C VAL A 4 -18.02 28.48 -31.69
N ASN A 5 -16.80 28.72 -31.23
CA ASN A 5 -15.56 28.08 -31.66
C ASN A 5 -15.55 26.57 -31.36
N MET A 6 -15.82 25.76 -32.40
CA MET A 6 -15.89 24.29 -32.39
C MET A 6 -14.55 23.56 -32.08
N ARG A 7 -13.46 24.30 -31.84
CA ARG A 7 -12.12 23.71 -31.61
C ARG A 7 -11.82 23.36 -30.15
N TRP A 8 -12.53 23.93 -29.18
CA TRP A 8 -12.26 23.68 -27.76
C TRP A 8 -12.92 22.41 -27.21
N THR A 9 -14.05 21.99 -27.78
CA THR A 9 -14.80 20.81 -27.31
C THR A 9 -14.06 19.49 -27.53
N LEU A 10 -13.21 19.42 -28.56
CA LEU A 10 -12.42 18.22 -28.88
C LEU A 10 -11.26 17.99 -27.89
N LEU A 11 -10.64 19.05 -27.38
CA LEU A 11 -9.52 18.93 -26.44
C LEU A 11 -9.98 18.48 -25.04
N VAL A 12 -11.14 18.96 -24.58
CA VAL A 12 -11.72 18.53 -23.31
C VAL A 12 -12.19 17.07 -23.37
N GLY A 13 -12.79 16.64 -24.47
CA GLY A 13 -13.20 15.23 -24.66
C GLY A 13 -12.01 14.25 -24.66
N PHE A 14 -10.87 14.65 -25.24
CA PHE A 14 -9.67 13.81 -25.27
C PHE A 14 -9.01 13.67 -23.88
N PHE A 15 -9.07 14.71 -23.05
CA PHE A 15 -8.58 14.65 -21.67
C PHE A 15 -9.46 13.77 -20.76
N VAL A 16 -10.79 13.86 -20.88
CA VAL A 16 -11.71 13.03 -20.07
C VAL A 16 -11.66 11.55 -20.50
N SER A 17 -11.43 11.26 -21.78
CA SER A 17 -11.30 9.89 -22.29
C SER A 17 -10.06 9.15 -21.75
N ARG A 18 -8.94 9.85 -21.54
CA ARG A 18 -7.69 9.26 -21.01
C ARG A 18 -7.81 8.80 -19.56
N PHE A 19 -8.67 9.43 -18.76
CA PHE A 19 -8.88 9.06 -17.35
C PHE A 19 -9.63 7.72 -17.18
N ASN A 20 -10.57 7.39 -18.07
CA ASN A 20 -11.33 6.13 -17.99
C ASN A 20 -10.51 4.88 -18.36
N LEU A 21 -9.41 5.03 -19.10
CA LEU A 21 -8.50 3.93 -19.43
C LEU A 21 -7.75 3.38 -18.22
N CYS A 22 -7.61 4.17 -17.14
CA CYS A 22 -6.93 3.75 -15.92
C CYS A 22 -7.77 2.76 -15.09
N LEU A 23 -9.11 2.84 -15.17
CA LEU A 23 -10.04 2.08 -14.33
C LEU A 23 -10.21 0.62 -14.76
N THR A 24 -10.03 0.28 -16.03
CA THR A 24 -10.35 -1.06 -16.55
C THR A 24 -9.14 -1.98 -16.67
N ALA A 25 -7.91 -1.45 -16.67
CA ALA A 25 -6.71 -2.23 -17.00
C ALA A 25 -6.39 -3.35 -15.99
N CYS A 26 -6.76 -3.20 -14.71
CA CYS A 26 -6.52 -4.21 -13.66
C CYS A 26 -7.83 -4.78 -13.04
N GLN A 27 -9.03 -4.39 -13.52
CA GLN A 27 -10.33 -4.83 -12.96
C GLN A 27 -10.57 -6.35 -13.07
N TRP A 28 -10.00 -7.00 -14.09
CA TRP A 28 -10.14 -8.44 -14.32
C TRP A 28 -9.49 -9.29 -13.21
N ILE A 29 -8.68 -8.68 -12.33
CA ILE A 29 -7.99 -9.38 -11.24
C ILE A 29 -8.90 -9.69 -10.06
N ASN A 30 -10.09 -9.08 -9.99
CA ASN A 30 -11.07 -9.35 -8.92
C ASN A 30 -11.49 -10.85 -8.85
N GLY A 31 -11.16 -11.67 -9.85
CA GLY A 31 -11.36 -13.12 -9.84
C GLY A 31 -10.19 -13.97 -9.32
N ILE A 32 -9.00 -13.40 -9.06
CA ILE A 32 -7.83 -14.14 -8.57
C ILE A 32 -7.87 -14.17 -7.05
N ARG A 33 -7.91 -15.38 -6.48
CA ARG A 33 -7.77 -15.57 -5.03
C ARG A 33 -6.31 -15.88 -4.68
N PRO A 34 -5.59 -14.98 -3.99
CA PRO A 34 -4.27 -15.31 -3.48
C PRO A 34 -4.33 -16.47 -2.49
N ASN A 35 -3.30 -17.32 -2.50
CA ASN A 35 -3.00 -18.14 -1.35
C ASN A 35 -2.22 -17.28 -0.36
N PHE A 36 -2.71 -17.18 0.86
CA PHE A 36 -2.25 -16.21 1.84
C PHE A 36 -1.89 -16.89 3.16
N SER A 37 -0.76 -16.51 3.75
CA SER A 37 -0.36 -16.90 5.09
C SER A 37 0.20 -15.70 5.84
N SER A 38 -0.32 -15.44 7.03
CA SER A 38 0.24 -14.45 7.97
C SER A 38 0.55 -15.10 9.31
N LYS A 39 1.65 -14.67 9.90
CA LYS A 39 1.96 -14.97 11.29
C LYS A 39 2.62 -13.77 11.95
N VAL A 40 2.44 -13.66 13.25
CA VAL A 40 3.18 -12.71 14.09
C VAL A 40 4.28 -13.49 14.81
N GLU A 41 5.52 -13.03 14.65
CA GLU A 41 6.69 -13.60 15.30
C GLU A 41 7.29 -12.60 16.30
N GLY A 42 8.08 -13.11 17.25
CA GLY A 42 8.77 -12.31 18.26
C GLY A 42 8.11 -12.34 19.62
N ASN A 43 8.85 -11.90 20.64
CA ASN A 43 8.47 -11.96 22.04
C ASN A 43 8.42 -10.55 22.64
N GLY A 44 7.59 -10.36 23.66
CA GLY A 44 7.43 -9.07 24.32
C GLY A 44 6.72 -8.04 23.43
N LEU A 45 7.18 -6.79 23.52
CA LEU A 45 6.54 -5.64 22.86
C LEU A 45 7.01 -5.45 21.40
N HIS A 46 8.20 -5.91 21.06
CA HIS A 46 8.72 -5.81 19.69
C HIS A 46 8.39 -7.10 18.95
N ARG A 47 7.60 -6.98 17.87
CA ARG A 47 7.13 -8.12 17.10
C ARG A 47 7.27 -7.86 15.61
N THR A 48 7.16 -8.92 14.83
CA THR A 48 7.29 -8.87 13.38
C THR A 48 6.08 -9.55 12.76
N LEU A 49 5.36 -8.84 11.91
CA LEU A 49 4.37 -9.44 11.04
C LEU A 49 5.09 -10.05 9.85
N VAL A 50 4.91 -11.35 9.63
CA VAL A 50 5.42 -12.06 8.45
C VAL A 50 4.23 -12.41 7.58
N VAL A 51 4.25 -11.93 6.34
CA VAL A 51 3.24 -12.19 5.34
C VAL A 51 3.88 -12.91 4.17
N SER A 52 3.27 -14.03 3.79
CA SER A 52 3.62 -14.80 2.61
C SER A 52 2.40 -14.94 1.72
N ILE A 53 2.58 -14.67 0.45
CA ILE A 53 1.51 -14.71 -0.54
C ILE A 53 1.99 -15.36 -1.81
N THR A 54 1.15 -16.24 -2.33
CA THR A 54 1.37 -16.86 -3.63
C THR A 54 0.17 -16.60 -4.53
N LEU A 55 0.43 -15.97 -5.66
CA LEU A 55 -0.56 -15.67 -6.69
C LEU A 55 -0.07 -16.25 -8.01
N ALA A 56 -0.95 -16.92 -8.75
CA ALA A 56 -0.65 -17.39 -10.08
C ALA A 56 -1.73 -16.92 -11.06
N SER A 57 -1.31 -16.50 -12.25
CA SER A 57 -2.24 -16.21 -13.33
C SER A 57 -1.69 -16.58 -14.69
N ILE A 58 -2.60 -17.09 -15.53
CA ILE A 58 -2.32 -17.51 -16.90
C ILE A 58 -2.66 -16.44 -17.94
N ASN A 59 -3.24 -15.32 -17.52
CA ASN A 59 -3.59 -14.23 -18.42
C ASN A 59 -2.37 -13.30 -18.62
N ARG A 60 -2.40 -12.44 -19.63
CA ARG A 60 -1.29 -11.53 -20.02
C ARG A 60 -1.70 -10.09 -19.72
N PHE A 61 -0.82 -9.31 -19.11
CA PHE A 61 -1.20 -8.07 -18.43
C PHE A 61 -0.36 -6.88 -18.84
N SER A 62 -1.01 -5.72 -18.86
CA SER A 62 -0.34 -4.43 -18.96
C SER A 62 0.02 -3.94 -17.56
N GLU A 63 1.31 -3.81 -17.28
CA GLU A 63 1.96 -2.99 -16.24
C GLU A 63 1.16 -2.71 -14.95
N CYS A 64 0.62 -3.77 -14.31
CA CYS A 64 0.06 -3.66 -12.96
C CYS A 64 1.15 -3.99 -11.94
N ARG A 65 1.14 -3.30 -10.80
CA ARG A 65 1.89 -3.65 -9.59
C ARG A 65 0.95 -4.19 -8.52
N LEU A 66 1.52 -4.96 -7.61
CA LEU A 66 0.82 -5.51 -6.46
C LEU A 66 0.87 -4.49 -5.31
N LEU A 67 -0.28 -4.24 -4.70
CA LEU A 67 -0.44 -3.35 -3.56
C LEU A 67 -1.04 -4.14 -2.40
N TYR A 68 -0.41 -4.07 -1.24
CA TYR A 68 -0.97 -4.54 0.03
C TYR A 68 -1.49 -3.35 0.81
N GLU A 69 -2.73 -3.44 1.28
CA GLU A 69 -3.27 -2.53 2.29
C GLU A 69 -3.29 -3.26 3.63
N VAL A 70 -2.54 -2.74 4.60
CA VAL A 70 -2.42 -3.35 5.93
C VAL A 70 -3.12 -2.46 6.96
N ASP A 71 -4.08 -3.04 7.68
CA ASP A 71 -4.73 -2.39 8.82
C ASP A 71 -3.89 -2.57 10.10
N ILE A 72 -3.43 -1.45 10.64
CA ILE A 72 -2.63 -1.37 11.87
C ILE A 72 -3.57 -0.99 13.01
N PRO A 73 -3.85 -1.90 13.96
CA PRO A 73 -4.80 -1.62 15.03
C PRO A 73 -4.25 -0.59 16.02
N GLY A 74 -5.16 0.08 16.74
CA GLY A 74 -4.79 0.94 17.86
C GLY A 74 -3.98 0.16 18.91
N GLY A 75 -3.04 0.84 19.57
CA GLY A 75 -2.08 0.21 20.47
C GLY A 75 -0.87 -0.41 19.76
N VAL A 76 -0.79 -0.35 18.43
CA VAL A 76 0.40 -0.74 17.67
C VAL A 76 1.07 0.50 17.10
N TYR A 77 2.39 0.51 17.16
CA TYR A 77 3.23 1.53 16.53
C TYR A 77 4.17 0.91 15.52
N ILE A 78 4.35 1.61 14.40
CA ILE A 78 5.23 1.22 13.32
C ILE A 78 6.14 2.39 13.01
N ASN A 79 7.44 2.10 12.97
CA ASN A 79 8.42 3.04 12.42
C ASN A 79 8.53 2.79 10.92
N VAL A 80 7.96 3.69 10.10
CA VAL A 80 7.94 3.56 8.64
C VAL A 80 9.35 3.44 8.05
N ASN A 81 10.34 4.13 8.63
CA ASN A 81 11.73 4.03 8.17
C ASN A 81 12.31 2.63 8.43
N SER A 82 11.99 2.04 9.59
CA SER A 82 12.40 0.66 9.90
C SER A 82 11.70 -0.37 9.00
N VAL A 83 10.44 -0.12 8.65
CA VAL A 83 9.69 -0.98 7.72
C VAL A 83 10.25 -0.88 6.31
N ASN A 84 10.51 0.32 5.80
CA ASN A 84 11.13 0.49 4.48
C ASN A 84 12.51 -0.20 4.42
N ALA A 85 13.29 -0.11 5.49
CA ALA A 85 14.58 -0.81 5.59
C ALA A 85 14.46 -2.34 5.68
N SER A 86 13.28 -2.90 6.01
CA SER A 86 13.04 -4.35 6.04
C SER A 86 12.36 -4.88 4.78
N LEU A 87 12.06 -4.02 3.81
CA LEU A 87 11.27 -4.31 2.62
C LEU A 87 12.01 -3.91 1.34
N ASP A 88 13.10 -4.60 1.03
CA ASP A 88 14.00 -4.24 -0.09
C ASP A 88 13.31 -4.19 -1.47
N GLU A 89 12.28 -5.01 -1.69
CA GLU A 89 11.55 -5.11 -2.95
C GLU A 89 10.22 -4.34 -2.95
N HIS A 90 9.95 -3.57 -1.88
CA HIS A 90 8.70 -2.84 -1.72
C HIS A 90 8.93 -1.36 -1.42
N THR A 91 7.85 -0.60 -1.56
CA THR A 91 7.77 0.80 -1.11
C THR A 91 6.61 0.92 -0.14
N THR A 92 6.86 1.43 1.07
CA THR A 92 5.80 1.67 2.06
C THR A 92 5.35 3.12 2.02
N VAL A 93 4.03 3.32 2.05
CA VAL A 93 3.40 4.63 2.17
C VAL A 93 2.43 4.57 3.35
N ALA A 94 2.71 5.36 4.40
CA ALA A 94 1.76 5.55 5.48
C ALA A 94 0.71 6.59 5.05
N LEU A 95 -0.58 6.29 5.26
CA LEU A 95 -1.65 7.25 4.96
C LEU A 95 -1.78 8.35 6.02
N HIS A 96 -1.20 8.11 7.20
CA HIS A 96 -1.21 9.01 8.34
C HIS A 96 0.13 8.94 9.08
N ASP A 97 0.46 10.02 9.79
CA ASP A 97 1.63 10.04 10.66
C ASP A 97 1.37 9.18 11.92
N PHE A 98 2.32 8.28 12.20
CA PHE A 98 2.31 7.51 13.43
C PHE A 98 2.92 8.36 14.55
N ASN A 99 2.08 8.84 15.48
CA ASN A 99 2.57 9.55 16.66
C ASN A 99 3.03 8.54 17.75
N PRO A 100 4.35 8.40 18.01
CA PRO A 100 4.87 7.47 19.01
C PRO A 100 4.52 7.85 20.46
N GLU A 101 4.04 9.08 20.68
CA GLU A 101 3.69 9.62 22.00
C GLU A 101 2.17 9.72 22.22
N ALA A 102 1.36 9.29 21.25
CA ALA A 102 -0.10 9.30 21.38
C ALA A 102 -0.56 8.61 22.68
N THR A 103 -1.65 9.05 23.28
CA THR A 103 -2.25 8.34 24.42
C THR A 103 -3.09 7.15 23.94
N VAL A 104 -3.50 6.26 24.86
CA VAL A 104 -4.42 5.14 24.54
C VAL A 104 -5.69 5.65 23.84
N ALA A 105 -6.27 6.75 24.33
CA ALA A 105 -7.49 7.34 23.78
C ALA A 105 -7.30 7.93 22.37
N GLN A 106 -6.07 8.28 22.00
CA GLN A 106 -5.72 8.83 20.68
C GLN A 106 -5.22 7.75 19.72
N SER A 107 -5.01 6.52 20.19
CA SER A 107 -4.47 5.44 19.38
C SER A 107 -5.58 4.77 18.57
N THR A 108 -5.81 5.27 17.37
CA THR A 108 -6.79 4.74 16.42
C THR A 108 -6.16 3.75 15.45
N SER A 109 -6.99 2.94 14.79
CA SER A 109 -6.54 2.12 13.67
C SER A 109 -6.06 3.01 12.53
N GLN A 110 -4.98 2.60 11.87
CA GLN A 110 -4.40 3.32 10.72
C GLN A 110 -4.08 2.33 9.60
N LYS A 111 -4.00 2.84 8.37
CA LYS A 111 -3.70 2.05 7.17
C LYS A 111 -2.32 2.40 6.65
N ILE A 112 -1.58 1.38 6.24
CA ILE A 112 -0.36 1.52 5.44
C ILE A 112 -0.53 0.79 4.11
N LEU A 113 0.15 1.31 3.11
CA LEU A 113 0.21 0.75 1.78
C LEU A 113 1.61 0.21 1.54
N ILE A 114 1.73 -1.04 1.11
CA ILE A 114 3.01 -1.65 0.74
C ILE A 114 2.91 -2.03 -0.73
N VAL A 115 3.75 -1.43 -1.57
CA VAL A 115 3.72 -1.61 -3.01
C VAL A 115 4.92 -2.44 -3.44
N VAL A 116 4.68 -3.53 -4.17
CA VAL A 116 5.77 -4.30 -4.79
C VAL A 116 6.38 -3.48 -5.93
N ASN A 117 7.70 -3.30 -5.92
CA ASN A 117 8.40 -2.47 -6.89
C ASN A 117 8.41 -3.11 -8.29
N ALA A 118 8.35 -4.45 -8.36
CA ALA A 118 8.30 -5.20 -9.61
C ALA A 118 6.99 -4.96 -10.39
N ALA A 119 7.12 -4.68 -11.68
CA ALA A 119 5.99 -4.63 -12.61
C ALA A 119 5.76 -6.01 -13.26
N PHE A 120 4.50 -6.42 -13.38
CA PHE A 120 4.15 -7.73 -13.92
C PHE A 120 3.57 -7.62 -15.34
N HIS A 121 4.26 -8.21 -16.32
CA HIS A 121 3.95 -8.03 -17.75
C HIS A 121 3.34 -9.26 -18.46
N LYS A 122 3.39 -10.47 -17.87
CA LYS A 122 2.99 -11.74 -18.50
C LYS A 122 2.45 -12.74 -17.47
N LYS A 123 2.06 -13.94 -17.92
CA LYS A 123 1.78 -15.11 -17.07
C LYS A 123 2.81 -15.15 -15.93
N PHE A 124 2.32 -15.14 -14.70
CA PHE A 124 3.19 -15.04 -13.55
C PHE A 124 2.79 -16.06 -12.50
N ILE A 125 3.80 -16.47 -11.74
CA ILE A 125 3.64 -17.02 -10.39
C ILE A 125 4.41 -16.05 -9.52
N ILE A 126 3.70 -15.27 -8.73
CA ILE A 126 4.27 -14.37 -7.73
C ILE A 126 4.28 -15.15 -6.44
N SER A 127 5.47 -15.31 -5.86
CA SER A 127 5.64 -15.75 -4.49
C SER A 127 6.36 -14.63 -3.78
N ASP A 128 5.61 -13.85 -3.01
CA ASP A 128 6.15 -12.73 -2.26
C ASP A 128 6.12 -13.07 -0.76
N THR A 129 7.15 -12.68 -0.05
CA THR A 129 7.22 -12.82 1.40
C THR A 129 7.94 -11.63 1.97
N TRP A 130 7.25 -10.93 2.85
CA TRP A 130 7.75 -9.73 3.46
C TRP A 130 7.55 -9.72 4.97
N LYS A 131 8.37 -8.91 5.64
CA LYS A 131 8.42 -8.79 7.09
C LYS A 131 8.29 -7.34 7.48
N MET A 132 7.39 -7.08 8.43
CA MET A 132 7.13 -5.75 8.93
C MET A 132 7.30 -5.71 10.44
N PRO A 133 8.35 -5.05 10.95
CA PRO A 133 8.51 -4.85 12.39
C PRO A 133 7.46 -3.87 12.93
N PHE A 134 6.92 -4.18 14.10
CA PHE A 134 6.00 -3.32 14.83
C PHE A 134 6.24 -3.41 16.35
N MET A 135 5.68 -2.45 17.07
CA MET A 135 5.80 -2.37 18.52
C MET A 135 4.42 -2.27 19.17
N LEU A 136 4.19 -3.08 20.21
CA LEU A 136 3.02 -3.00 21.06
C LEU A 136 3.18 -1.87 22.08
N ARG A 137 2.12 -1.08 22.23
CA ARG A 137 2.04 0.03 23.18
C ARG A 137 1.01 -0.28 24.26
N TYR A 138 1.19 0.34 25.42
CA TYR A 138 0.25 0.28 26.55
C TYR A 138 0.05 -1.10 27.20
N HIS A 139 0.93 -2.05 26.91
CA HIS A 139 0.90 -3.36 27.56
C HIS A 139 1.76 -3.31 28.82
N PRO A 140 1.29 -3.88 29.95
CA PRO A 140 2.07 -3.93 31.18
C PRO A 140 3.34 -4.75 30.97
N ALA A 141 4.43 -4.38 31.65
CA ALA A 141 5.60 -5.24 31.75
C ALA A 141 5.16 -6.56 32.40
N ALA A 142 5.58 -7.69 31.83
CA ALA A 142 5.24 -9.00 32.34
C ALA A 142 5.74 -9.11 33.80
N SER A 143 4.82 -9.08 34.76
CA SER A 143 5.12 -9.33 36.17
C SER A 143 5.38 -10.83 36.35
N HIS A 144 6.36 -11.19 37.18
CA HIS A 144 6.81 -12.56 37.44
C HIS A 144 5.70 -13.55 37.85
N GLN A 145 4.49 -13.09 38.17
CA GLN A 145 3.41 -13.92 38.72
C GLN A 145 2.16 -14.04 37.82
N SER A 146 2.09 -13.34 36.69
CA SER A 146 0.91 -13.41 35.80
C SER A 146 1.31 -13.10 34.35
N GLN A 147 1.84 -14.11 33.66
CA GLN A 147 2.18 -14.06 32.25
C GLN A 147 0.90 -14.11 31.38
N SER A 148 0.14 -13.02 31.32
CA SER A 148 -0.74 -12.81 30.17
C SER A 148 0.11 -12.16 29.09
N GLU A 149 0.60 -12.98 28.17
CA GLU A 149 1.31 -12.47 26.99
C GLU A 149 0.37 -11.53 26.23
N ALA A 150 0.88 -10.36 25.82
CA ALA A 150 0.10 -9.43 25.03
C ALA A 150 -0.42 -10.13 23.76
N VAL A 151 -1.74 -10.30 23.63
CA VAL A 151 -2.33 -10.90 22.43
C VAL A 151 -2.74 -9.78 21.50
N VAL A 152 -2.09 -9.69 20.35
CA VAL A 152 -2.48 -8.79 19.28
C VAL A 152 -2.73 -9.63 18.04
N SER A 153 -3.96 -9.53 17.54
CA SER A 153 -4.36 -10.11 16.26
C SER A 153 -4.25 -9.02 15.20
N MET A 154 -3.55 -9.32 14.11
CA MET A 154 -3.54 -8.49 12.91
C MET A 154 -4.36 -9.19 11.84
N ALA A 155 -5.23 -8.43 11.17
CA ALA A 155 -5.93 -8.94 10.02
C ALA A 155 -4.93 -9.22 8.89
N PRO A 156 -5.20 -10.21 8.02
CA PRO A 156 -4.47 -10.32 6.77
C PRO A 156 -4.62 -9.02 5.96
N PRO A 157 -3.58 -8.55 5.27
CA PRO A 157 -3.68 -7.40 4.38
C PRO A 157 -4.60 -7.70 3.20
N ASP A 158 -5.30 -6.66 2.78
CA ASP A 158 -6.05 -6.68 1.54
C ASP A 158 -5.08 -6.54 0.37
N VAL A 159 -5.37 -7.26 -0.72
CA VAL A 159 -4.47 -7.36 -1.87
C VAL A 159 -5.15 -6.73 -3.08
N PHE A 160 -4.53 -5.66 -3.59
CA PHE A 160 -5.01 -4.88 -4.70
C PHE A 160 -4.00 -4.84 -5.85
N TRP A 161 -4.47 -4.37 -6.99
CA TRP A 161 -3.66 -4.17 -8.18
C TRP A 161 -3.82 -2.76 -8.68
N ILE A 162 -2.68 -2.15 -8.98
CA ILE A 162 -2.58 -0.75 -9.35
C ILE A 162 -1.87 -0.66 -10.71
N ALA A 163 -2.45 0.10 -11.63
CA ALA A 163 -1.80 0.40 -12.90
C ALA A 163 -0.72 1.46 -12.67
N ILE A 164 0.47 1.28 -13.26
CA ILE A 164 1.48 2.33 -13.26
C ILE A 164 1.05 3.38 -14.28
N MET A 165 0.65 4.57 -13.83
CA MET A 165 0.60 5.72 -14.73
C MET A 165 2.00 6.30 -14.85
N ILE A 166 2.73 5.91 -15.90
CA ILE A 166 3.93 6.64 -16.30
C ILE A 166 3.46 8.00 -16.83
N THR A 167 3.37 9.00 -15.96
CA THR A 167 3.21 10.39 -16.41
C THR A 167 4.54 10.82 -17.01
N SER A 168 4.63 10.81 -18.33
CA SER A 168 5.81 11.21 -19.11
C SER A 168 6.15 12.72 -19.04
N TYR A 169 5.66 13.43 -18.02
CA TYR A 169 5.89 14.87 -17.84
C TYR A 169 6.03 15.21 -16.36
N SER A 170 7.24 15.08 -15.81
CA SER A 170 7.70 15.95 -14.72
C SER A 170 8.92 16.74 -15.19
N THR A 171 8.68 18.00 -15.56
CA THR A 171 9.74 19.00 -15.58
C THR A 171 10.18 19.20 -14.13
N TRP A 172 11.38 18.71 -13.83
CA TRP A 172 12.07 18.84 -12.57
C TRP A 172 12.17 20.32 -12.14
N THR A 173 11.48 20.68 -11.06
CA THR A 173 11.94 21.82 -10.25
C THR A 173 12.64 21.22 -9.03
N HIS A 174 13.96 21.32 -9.06
CA HIS A 174 14.84 20.87 -7.99
C HIS A 174 14.49 21.66 -6.72
N VAL A 175 13.86 21.03 -5.73
CA VAL A 175 13.85 21.53 -4.35
C VAL A 175 15.06 20.92 -3.66
N PRO A 176 16.10 21.70 -3.32
CA PRO A 176 17.27 21.16 -2.62
C PRO A 176 16.88 20.83 -1.18
N GLY A 177 16.95 19.53 -0.82
CA GLY A 177 16.79 19.07 0.57
C GLY A 177 15.81 17.93 0.81
N SER A 178 15.07 17.45 -0.20
CA SER A 178 14.19 16.28 -0.06
C SER A 178 14.75 15.08 -0.83
N GLU A 179 15.36 14.12 -0.12
CA GLU A 179 15.54 12.76 -0.63
C GLU A 179 14.19 12.05 -0.61
N ILE A 180 13.34 12.35 -1.58
CA ILE A 180 12.11 11.59 -1.85
C ILE A 180 12.27 10.98 -3.23
N SER A 181 12.25 9.65 -3.25
CA SER A 181 12.23 8.75 -4.41
C SER A 181 11.14 9.18 -5.42
N PRO A 182 11.37 9.07 -6.74
CA PRO A 182 10.55 9.70 -7.77
C PRO A 182 9.05 9.39 -7.65
N ASP A 183 8.28 10.48 -7.75
CA ASP A 183 6.83 10.59 -7.59
C ASP A 183 6.03 9.42 -8.19
N ILE A 184 5.51 8.55 -7.33
CA ILE A 184 4.32 7.78 -7.67
C ILE A 184 3.11 8.68 -7.39
N VAL A 185 2.58 9.30 -8.45
CA VAL A 185 1.32 10.05 -8.37
C VAL A 185 0.18 9.06 -8.27
N TRP A 186 -0.33 8.86 -7.05
CA TRP A 186 -1.49 8.02 -6.77
C TRP A 186 -2.79 8.76 -7.05
N SER A 187 -3.44 8.50 -8.18
CA SER A 187 -4.85 8.83 -8.33
C SER A 187 -5.67 7.73 -7.67
N ARG A 188 -6.21 7.98 -6.47
CA ARG A 188 -7.28 7.15 -5.89
C ARG A 188 -8.52 7.34 -6.78
N CYS A 189 -8.74 6.41 -7.70
CA CYS A 189 -9.95 6.39 -8.53
C CYS A 189 -11.14 6.04 -7.63
N HIS A 190 -11.75 7.06 -7.02
CA HIS A 190 -12.97 6.90 -6.25
C HIS A 190 -14.12 6.50 -7.18
N HIS A 191 -14.67 5.30 -6.95
CA HIS A 191 -16.02 4.97 -7.42
C HIS A 191 -17.00 5.84 -6.64
N HIS A 192 -17.59 6.85 -7.28
CA HIS A 192 -18.92 7.29 -6.89
C HIS A 192 -19.90 6.26 -7.46
N GLY A 193 -20.46 5.44 -6.58
CA GLY A 193 -21.71 4.72 -6.85
C GLY A 193 -22.89 5.67 -6.79
#